data_AF-Q2C4A8-F1
#
_entry.id   AF-Q2C4A8-F1
#
_cell.length_a   1.000
_cell.length_b   1.000
_cell.length_c   1.000
_cell.angle_alpha   90.00
_cell.angle_beta   90.00
_cell.angle_gamma   90.00
#
_symmetry.space_group_name_H-M   'P 1'
#
loop_
_entity.id
_entity.type
_entity.pdbx_description
1 polymer ?
#
loop_
_entity_poly.entity_id
_entity_poly.type
_entity_poly.pdbx_seq_one_letter_code
_entity_poly.pdbx_strand_id
1 'polypeptide(L)' 'MYQVRLLPNNITFTASAQQTVLQAALDAGITFPNRCQVGACAMCMCRKTSGEVSYQ' A
#
# COMPACT_ATOMS: atom_id res chain seq x y z
N MET A 1 -5.57 -4.27 -12.90
CA MET A 1 -5.22 -3.03 -12.18
C MET A 1 -6.30 -2.76 -11.17
N TYR A 2 -5.92 -2.34 -9.96
CA TYR A 2 -6.78 -2.05 -8.83
C TYR A 2 -6.49 -0.64 -8.34
N GLN A 3 -7.51 0.04 -7.83
CA GLN A 3 -7.38 1.37 -7.26
C GLN A 3 -7.30 1.27 -5.74
N VAL A 4 -6.27 1.88 -5.16
CA VAL A 4 -6.05 1.94 -3.71
C VAL A 4 -6.18 3.37 -3.25
N ARG A 5 -6.89 3.59 -2.13
CA ARG A 5 -7.06 4.90 -1.51
C ARG A 5 -6.55 4.90 -0.08
N LEU A 6 -5.63 5.80 0.23
CA LEU A 6 -5.08 6.02 1.57
C LEU A 6 -5.80 7.14 2.29
N LEU A 7 -6.15 6.86 3.54
CA LEU A 7 -6.79 7.80 4.46
C LEU A 7 -5.80 8.18 5.57
N PRO A 8 -5.94 9.40 6.16
CA PRO A 8 -7.00 10.38 5.94
C PRO A 8 -6.75 11.32 4.75
N ASN A 9 -5.55 11.35 4.19
CA ASN A 9 -5.14 12.33 3.15
C ASN A 9 -5.82 12.13 1.79
N ASN A 10 -6.67 11.11 1.66
CA ASN A 10 -7.45 10.78 0.47
C ASN A 10 -6.61 10.61 -0.81
N ILE A 11 -5.37 10.14 -0.65
CA ILE A 11 -4.42 9.89 -1.73
C ILE A 11 -4.83 8.62 -2.45
N THR A 12 -4.86 8.64 -3.78
CA THR A 12 -5.28 7.51 -4.58
C THR A 12 -4.17 7.13 -5.56
N PHE A 13 -3.92 5.84 -5.71
CA PHE A 13 -2.96 5.30 -6.67
C PHE A 13 -3.42 3.96 -7.24
N THR A 14 -2.79 3.55 -8.33
CA THR A 14 -3.08 2.30 -9.03
C THR A 14 -2.06 1.24 -8.64
N ALA A 15 -2.55 0.04 -8.35
CA ALA A 15 -1.75 -1.15 -8.10
C ALA A 15 -2.07 -2.26 -9.12
N SER A 16 -1.08 -3.03 -9.52
CA SER A 16 -1.21 -4.24 -10.34
C SER A 16 -1.42 -5.45 -9.43
N ALA A 17 -1.95 -6.54 -9.98
CA ALA A 17 -2.22 -7.77 -9.22
C ALA A 17 -0.94 -8.41 -8.65
N GLN A 18 0.20 -8.24 -9.32
CA GLN A 18 1.50 -8.81 -8.94
C GLN A 18 2.38 -7.87 -8.11
N GLN A 19 1.87 -6.70 -7.67
CA GLN A 19 2.65 -5.76 -6.87
C GLN A 19 2.01 -5.53 -5.49
N THR A 20 2.86 -5.29 -4.50
CA THR A 20 2.39 -4.94 -3.16
C THR A 20 1.82 -3.53 -3.14
N VAL A 21 0.90 -3.27 -2.21
CA VAL A 21 0.35 -1.93 -1.99
C VAL A 21 1.45 -0.91 -1.65
N LEU A 22 2.46 -1.33 -0.91
CA LEU A 22 3.61 -0.48 -0.58
C LEU A 22 4.40 -0.10 -1.83
N GLN A 23 4.73 -1.07 -2.69
CA GLN A 23 5.48 -0.81 -3.92
C GLN A 23 4.71 0.14 -4.85
N ALA A 24 3.42 -0.13 -5.05
CA ALA A 24 2.54 0.72 -5.86
C ALA A 24 2.47 2.17 -5.33
N ALA A 25 2.48 2.37 -4.02
CA ALA A 25 2.50 3.71 -3.43
C ALA A 25 3.84 4.41 -3.69
N LEU A 26 4.96 3.72 -3.52
CA LEU A 26 6.30 4.26 -3.74
C LEU A 26 6.54 4.59 -5.22
N ASP A 27 6.11 3.72 -6.13
CA ASP A 27 6.21 3.93 -7.59
C ASP A 27 5.36 5.14 -8.04
N ALA A 28 4.25 5.39 -7.36
CA ALA A 28 3.42 6.58 -7.56
C ALA A 28 3.99 7.86 -6.89
N GLY A 29 5.18 7.79 -6.27
CA GLY A 29 5.83 8.90 -5.60
C GLY A 29 5.18 9.30 -4.27
N ILE A 30 4.36 8.42 -3.67
CA ILE A 30 3.67 8.71 -2.42
C ILE A 30 4.59 8.40 -1.25
N THR A 31 4.77 9.39 -0.37
CA THR A 31 5.50 9.19 0.88
C THR A 31 4.73 8.23 1.78
N PHE A 32 5.28 7.03 1.96
CA PHE A 32 4.70 5.99 2.78
C PHE A 32 5.70 5.58 3.87
N PRO A 33 5.30 5.45 5.15
CA PRO A 33 6.21 4.99 6.19
C PRO A 33 6.68 3.56 5.88
N ASN A 34 7.97 3.39 5.60
CA ASN A 34 8.53 2.10 5.27
C ASN A 34 9.97 1.98 5.78
N ARG A 35 10.40 0.76 6.11
CA ARG A 35 11.77 0.47 6.55
C ARG A 35 12.27 -0.86 6.01
N CYS A 36 11.67 -1.97 6.44
CA CYS A 36 12.18 -3.29 6.06
C CYS A 36 11.72 -3.77 4.68
N GLN A 37 10.54 -3.33 4.20
CA GLN A 37 9.90 -3.78 2.95
C GLN A 37 9.70 -5.31 2.80
N VAL A 38 10.02 -6.10 3.83
CA VAL A 38 9.92 -7.56 3.88
C VAL A 38 8.92 -8.08 4.92
N GLY A 39 8.09 -7.19 5.48
CA GLY A 39 7.05 -7.57 6.46
C GLY A 39 7.51 -7.74 7.91
N ALA A 40 8.78 -7.52 8.25
CA ALA A 40 9.30 -7.74 9.61
C ALA A 40 9.07 -6.58 10.61
N CYS A 41 9.14 -5.33 10.14
CA CYS A 41 9.15 -4.16 11.04
C CYS A 41 7.79 -3.51 11.32
N ALA A 42 6.72 -3.94 10.62
CA ALA A 42 5.37 -3.37 10.71
C ALA A 42 5.21 -1.85 10.45
N MET A 43 6.28 -1.13 10.06
CA MET A 43 6.23 0.32 9.86
C MET A 43 5.26 0.77 8.74
N CYS A 44 5.08 -0.08 7.73
CA CYS A 44 4.13 0.16 6.63
C CYS A 44 2.73 -0.43 6.90
N MET A 45 2.46 -0.89 8.12
CA MET A 45 1.17 -1.54 8.44
C MET A 45 0.03 -0.52 8.37
N CYS A 46 -1.08 -0.94 7.77
CA CYS A 46 -2.27 -0.12 7.61
C CYS A 46 -3.50 -0.91 8.00
N ARG A 47 -4.53 -0.19 8.47
CA ARG A 47 -5.84 -0.78 8.71
C ARG A 47 -6.66 -0.75 7.43
N LYS A 48 -7.08 -1.91 6.94
CA LYS A 48 -8.02 -2.02 5.83
C LYS A 48 -9.39 -1.49 6.26
N THR A 49 -9.88 -0.45 5.59
CA THR A 49 -11.23 0.11 5.84
C THR A 49 -12.30 -0.49 4.93
N SER A 50 -11.94 -0.87 3.71
CA SER A 50 -12.83 -1.49 2.72
C SER A 50 -12.02 -2.29 1.69
N GLY A 51 -12.70 -3.18 0.96
CA GLY A 51 -12.12 -4.04 -0.09
C GLY A 51 -11.46 -5.32 0.44
N GLU A 52 -10.69 -5.95 -0.45
CA GLU A 52 -9.98 -7.20 -0.19
C GLU A 52 -8.50 -7.05 -0.53
N VAL A 53 -7.65 -7.68 0.28
CA VAL A 53 -6.21 -7.77 0.08
C VAL A 53 -5.80 -9.22 0.35
N SER A 54 -4.87 -9.74 -0.45
CA SER A 54 -4.29 -11.06 -0.23
C SER A 54 -2.86 -10.89 0.26
N TYR A 55 -2.51 -11.65 1.29
CA TYR A 55 -1.12 -11.85 1.70
C TYR A 55 -0.65 -13.16 1.09
N GLN A 56 0.49 -13.14 0.41
CA GLN A 56 1.19 -14.34 -0.08
C GLN A 56 2.51 -14.47 0.67
#